data_AF-A0A8C2A5N8-F1
#
_entry.id   AF-A0A8C2A5N8-F1
#
_cell.length_a   1.000
_cell.length_b   1.000
_cell.length_c   1.000
_cell.angle_alpha   90.00
_cell.angle_beta   90.00
_cell.angle_gamma   90.00
#
_symmetry.space_group_name_H-M   'P 1'
#
loop_
_entity.id
_entity.type
_entity.pdbx_description
1 polymer ?
#
loop_
_entity_poly.entity_id
_entity_poly.type
_entity_poly.pdbx_seq_one_letter_code
_entity_poly.pdbx_strand_id
1 'polypeptide(L)'
;LLFFSFTCFIIATMLSVWLVLVSCMDFLLYSSAEEGLEFPSFDGRDRVLNVNERNYKKALKKYDMMCLLYHEPLPSDKELQQQFHMGEMVLELAAQVLEDKDIGFGLVDSHKDAKVAKKLGLEEEGSIYVFKDERVIEFDGELSADTLVEFLLDLLEDPVELISNPMEQRAFERMDEDIRLIGYFKGEDSEHYKAFQSTAEKFQPYVKFFATFDKGVAKQLTLKMNEIDFYEPFMDEPVTIPGKPNTEEEIVDFVNQHRRPTLRKLRAEDMFETWEDDMDGIHIVAFAEEEDPDGYEFLEILKEVARDNTKNPDLSIVWIDPDEFPLLTTYWEKTFKVDLFRPQIGVVNVTDADSVWLNMPNDEALPSAEELEDWIEDVLSGKVNTEDDDDDDDDDDYDDNDDDNCIDSVYFND
;
A
#
# COMPACT_ATOMS: atom_id res chain seq x y z
N LEU A 1 1.46 89.43 -16.72
CA LEU A 1 0.83 88.40 -17.60
C LEU A 1 1.67 87.12 -17.67
N LEU A 2 2.98 87.18 -17.94
CA LEU A 2 3.85 85.99 -17.99
C LEU A 2 3.99 85.22 -16.65
N PHE A 3 4.09 85.91 -15.51
CA PHE A 3 4.20 85.26 -14.19
C PHE A 3 2.95 84.45 -13.79
N PHE A 4 1.77 84.98 -14.09
CA PHE A 4 0.49 84.31 -13.77
C PHE A 4 0.28 83.03 -14.58
N SER A 5 0.72 83.04 -15.85
CA SER A 5 0.64 81.87 -16.74
C SER A 5 1.56 80.74 -16.28
N PHE A 6 2.74 81.06 -15.71
CA PHE A 6 3.70 80.06 -15.26
C PHE A 6 3.24 79.37 -13.96
N THR A 7 2.68 80.13 -13.02
CA THR A 7 2.09 79.56 -11.79
C THR A 7 0.87 78.69 -12.06
N CYS A 8 0.00 79.07 -13.00
CA CYS A 8 -1.13 78.21 -13.41
C CYS A 8 -0.66 76.91 -14.05
N PHE A 9 0.40 76.96 -14.85
CA PHE A 9 0.97 75.77 -15.50
C PHE A 9 1.55 74.81 -14.46
N ILE A 10 2.30 75.32 -13.47
CA ILE A 10 2.86 74.50 -12.39
C ILE A 10 1.74 73.84 -11.57
N ILE A 11 0.71 74.60 -11.18
CA ILE A 11 -0.41 74.07 -10.40
C ILE A 11 -1.17 73.00 -11.19
N ALA A 12 -1.39 73.22 -12.49
CA ALA A 12 -2.04 72.23 -13.36
C ALA A 12 -1.19 70.94 -13.48
N THR A 13 0.13 71.07 -13.62
CA THR A 13 1.02 69.90 -13.66
C THR A 13 1.09 69.15 -12.32
N MET A 14 1.03 69.85 -11.19
CA MET A 14 1.00 69.21 -9.88
C MET A 14 -0.33 68.48 -9.65
N LEU A 15 -1.46 69.06 -10.07
CA LEU A 15 -2.77 68.42 -10.00
C LEU A 15 -2.85 67.18 -10.90
N SER A 16 -2.29 67.23 -12.12
CA SER A 16 -2.26 66.07 -13.00
C SER A 16 -1.38 64.94 -12.46
N VAL A 17 -0.24 65.27 -11.86
CA VAL A 17 0.64 64.26 -11.22
C VAL A 17 -0.05 63.65 -10.00
N TRP A 18 -0.78 64.47 -9.23
CA TRP A 18 -1.52 63.98 -8.06
C TRP A 18 -2.69 63.06 -8.44
N LEU A 19 -3.43 63.40 -9.52
CA LEU A 19 -4.50 62.55 -10.04
C LEU A 19 -3.97 61.23 -10.60
N VAL A 20 -2.80 61.24 -11.27
CA VAL A 20 -2.13 60.01 -11.72
C VAL A 20 -1.68 59.17 -10.52
N LEU A 21 -1.12 59.79 -9.47
CA LEU A 21 -0.70 59.07 -8.27
C LEU A 21 -1.88 58.46 -7.50
N VAL A 22 -3.00 59.17 -7.37
CA VAL A 22 -4.22 58.64 -6.74
C VAL A 22 -4.79 57.48 -7.58
N SER A 23 -4.84 57.63 -8.90
CA SER A 23 -5.27 56.54 -9.80
C SER A 23 -4.32 55.33 -9.74
N CYS A 24 -3.02 55.53 -9.57
CA CYS A 24 -2.06 54.43 -9.40
C CYS A 24 -2.19 53.75 -8.03
N MET A 25 -2.52 54.50 -6.97
CA MET A 25 -2.78 53.94 -5.64
C MET A 25 -4.09 53.14 -5.61
N ASP A 26 -5.12 53.57 -6.34
CA ASP A 26 -6.36 52.81 -6.51
C ASP A 26 -6.12 51.52 -7.31
N PHE A 27 -5.24 51.53 -8.32
CA PHE A 27 -4.82 50.31 -9.04
C PHE A 27 -3.99 49.35 -8.19
N LEU A 28 -3.17 49.84 -7.26
CA LEU A 28 -2.40 49.02 -6.31
C LEU A 28 -3.28 48.42 -5.21
N LEU A 29 -4.42 49.04 -4.88
CA LEU A 29 -5.41 48.49 -3.93
C LEU A 29 -6.34 47.45 -4.57
N TYR A 30 -6.45 47.44 -5.91
CA TYR A 30 -7.24 46.47 -6.66
C TYR A 30 -6.43 45.29 -7.23
N SER A 31 -5.11 45.26 -7.04
CA SER A 31 -4.34 44.03 -7.25
C SER A 31 -4.44 43.14 -6.02
N SER A 32 -5.64 42.65 -5.71
CA SER A 32 -5.72 41.36 -5.04
C SER A 32 -5.11 40.36 -6.02
N ALA A 33 -3.95 39.80 -5.66
CA ALA A 33 -3.52 38.57 -6.30
C ALA A 33 -4.71 37.60 -6.17
N GLU A 34 -5.11 36.98 -7.27
CA GLU A 34 -6.04 35.86 -7.22
C GLU A 34 -5.45 34.88 -6.19
N GLU A 35 -6.18 34.59 -5.11
CA GLU A 35 -5.80 33.55 -4.16
C GLU A 35 -5.60 32.28 -4.99
N GLY A 36 -4.35 31.84 -5.10
CA GLY A 36 -3.98 30.65 -5.86
C GLY A 36 -4.51 29.40 -5.18
N LEU A 37 -4.14 28.24 -5.72
CA LEU A 37 -4.35 26.96 -5.04
C LEU A 37 -3.58 26.97 -3.72
N GLU A 38 -4.28 27.21 -2.59
CA GLU A 38 -3.70 27.03 -1.26
C GLU A 38 -3.75 25.55 -0.91
N PHE A 39 -2.58 24.94 -0.76
CA PHE A 39 -2.47 23.58 -0.26
C PHE A 39 -2.89 23.57 1.22
N PRO A 40 -3.84 22.72 1.63
CA PRO A 40 -4.19 22.55 3.03
C PRO A 40 -2.94 22.20 3.84
N SER A 41 -2.76 22.86 4.98
CA SER A 41 -1.73 22.50 5.96
C SER A 41 -2.41 22.02 7.24
N PHE A 42 -1.69 21.22 8.03
CA PHE A 42 -2.20 20.79 9.34
C PHE A 42 -2.58 22.01 10.18
N ASP A 43 -3.85 22.08 10.60
CA ASP A 43 -4.42 23.27 11.22
C ASP A 43 -4.21 23.34 12.75
N GLY A 44 -3.57 22.30 13.32
CA GLY A 44 -3.22 22.22 14.73
C GLY A 44 -4.40 21.94 15.66
N ARG A 45 -5.56 21.50 15.14
CA ARG A 45 -6.71 21.12 15.98
C ARG A 45 -6.72 19.63 16.26
N ASP A 46 -6.94 19.30 17.53
CA ASP A 46 -7.10 17.92 17.97
C ASP A 46 -8.47 17.37 17.54
N ARG A 47 -8.47 16.34 16.69
CA ARG A 47 -9.63 15.61 16.20
C ARG A 47 -9.65 14.16 16.69
N VAL A 48 -8.48 13.59 16.98
CA VAL A 48 -8.34 12.19 17.41
C VAL A 48 -8.82 12.04 18.86
N LEU A 49 -9.75 11.11 19.07
CA LEU A 49 -10.37 10.90 20.37
C LEU A 49 -9.57 9.90 21.21
N ASN A 50 -9.27 10.24 22.47
CA ASN A 50 -8.90 9.22 23.44
C ASN A 50 -10.14 8.38 23.84
N VAL A 51 -10.22 7.15 23.35
CA VAL A 51 -11.36 6.25 23.51
C VAL A 51 -11.17 5.34 24.73
N ASN A 52 -12.13 5.40 25.66
CA ASN A 52 -12.10 4.71 26.94
C ASN A 52 -13.49 4.22 27.37
N GLU A 53 -13.57 3.56 28.53
CA GLU A 53 -14.81 2.96 29.05
C GLU A 53 -15.98 3.95 29.14
N ARG A 54 -15.71 5.27 29.26
CA ARG A 54 -16.74 6.30 29.43
C ARG A 54 -17.34 6.77 28.12
N ASN A 55 -16.58 6.75 27.01
CA ASN A 55 -16.98 7.39 25.76
C ASN A 55 -17.06 6.44 24.55
N TYR A 56 -16.52 5.22 24.60
CA TYR A 56 -16.41 4.35 23.42
C TYR A 56 -17.75 4.12 22.70
N LYS A 57 -18.84 3.86 23.44
CA LYS A 57 -20.18 3.68 22.86
C LYS A 57 -20.72 4.94 22.16
N LYS A 58 -20.29 6.12 22.61
CA LYS A 58 -20.69 7.39 22.03
C LYS A 58 -19.85 7.68 20.78
N ALA A 59 -18.55 7.37 20.82
CA ALA A 59 -17.65 7.51 19.69
C ALA A 59 -18.13 6.66 18.51
N LEU A 60 -18.32 5.35 18.73
CA LEU A 60 -18.81 4.40 17.71
C LEU A 60 -20.22 4.67 17.15
N LYS A 61 -20.99 5.56 17.79
CA LYS A 61 -22.35 5.94 17.33
C LYS A 61 -22.41 7.33 16.72
N LYS A 62 -21.33 8.11 16.86
CA LYS A 62 -21.29 9.50 16.41
C LYS A 62 -21.02 9.56 14.91
N TYR A 63 -20.25 8.61 14.41
CA TYR A 63 -19.71 8.55 13.06
C TYR A 63 -20.24 7.31 12.36
N ASP A 64 -20.47 7.41 11.05
CA ASP A 64 -20.78 6.26 10.20
C ASP A 64 -19.61 5.27 10.12
N MET A 65 -18.38 5.79 10.21
CA MET A 65 -17.14 5.00 10.30
C MET A 65 -16.24 5.49 11.43
N MET A 66 -15.66 4.58 12.22
CA MET A 66 -14.70 4.92 13.29
C MET A 66 -13.40 4.15 13.11
N CYS A 67 -12.30 4.86 12.92
CA CYS A 67 -10.94 4.35 12.88
C CYS A 67 -10.30 4.44 14.29
N LEU A 68 -9.80 3.33 14.82
CA LEU A 68 -9.17 3.24 16.13
C LEU A 68 -7.76 2.65 16.02
N LEU A 69 -6.74 3.43 16.38
CA LEU A 69 -5.41 2.89 16.61
C LEU A 69 -5.35 2.24 17.98
N TYR A 70 -5.10 0.94 18.01
CA TYR A 70 -4.87 0.18 19.24
C TYR A 70 -3.39 0.21 19.55
N HIS A 71 -3.00 0.77 20.69
CA HIS A 71 -1.59 1.09 20.93
C HIS A 71 -1.08 0.64 22.29
N GLU A 72 0.22 0.37 22.34
CA GLU A 72 0.96 0.10 23.56
C GLU A 72 0.89 1.29 24.55
N PRO A 73 1.05 1.05 25.86
CA PRO A 73 1.09 2.11 26.84
C PRO A 73 2.25 3.07 26.56
N LEU A 74 1.97 4.37 26.64
CA LEU A 74 2.99 5.39 26.40
C LEU A 74 4.29 5.10 27.18
N PRO A 75 5.42 4.95 26.48
CA PRO A 75 6.69 4.61 27.10
C PRO A 75 7.15 5.74 28.01
N SER A 76 7.99 5.41 29.00
CA SER A 76 8.59 6.44 29.87
C SER A 76 9.70 7.22 29.17
N ASP A 77 10.26 6.64 28.12
CA ASP A 77 11.34 7.22 27.31
C ASP A 77 10.79 8.30 26.36
N LYS A 78 11.55 9.39 26.22
CA LYS A 78 11.12 10.54 25.41
C LYS A 78 11.21 10.29 23.91
N GLU A 79 12.16 9.50 23.44
CA GLU A 79 12.33 9.19 22.02
C GLU A 79 11.18 8.31 21.54
N LEU A 80 10.82 7.29 22.32
CA LEU A 80 9.68 6.43 22.02
C LEU A 80 8.33 7.19 22.11
N GLN A 81 8.22 8.18 23.00
CA GLN A 81 7.05 9.08 23.01
C GLN A 81 6.96 9.94 21.75
N GLN A 82 8.10 10.37 21.18
CA GLN A 82 8.12 11.12 19.93
C GLN A 82 7.68 10.23 18.75
N GLN A 83 8.10 8.97 18.71
CA GLN A 83 7.63 8.01 17.70
C GLN A 83 6.11 7.82 17.77
N PHE A 84 5.57 7.62 18.98
CA PHE A 84 4.11 7.55 19.15
C PHE A 84 3.41 8.82 18.67
N HIS A 85 3.98 10.00 18.98
CA HIS A 85 3.41 11.26 18.55
C HIS A 85 3.42 11.44 17.02
N MET A 86 4.41 10.86 16.31
CA MET A 86 4.39 10.85 14.85
C MET A 86 3.19 10.06 14.31
N GLY A 87 2.92 8.87 14.86
CA GLY A 87 1.73 8.09 14.50
C GLY A 87 0.42 8.80 14.84
N GLU A 88 0.33 9.45 16.00
CA GLU A 88 -0.81 10.30 16.36
C GLU A 88 -1.01 11.44 15.34
N MET A 89 0.07 12.05 14.86
CA MET A 89 0.00 13.13 13.87
C MET A 89 -0.46 12.67 12.49
N VAL A 90 -0.13 11.43 12.10
CA VAL A 90 -0.70 10.80 10.89
C VAL A 90 -2.23 10.72 11.00
N LEU A 91 -2.75 10.24 12.12
CA LEU A 91 -4.20 10.15 12.36
C LEU A 91 -4.87 11.52 12.41
N GLU A 92 -4.23 12.52 13.02
CA GLU A 92 -4.76 13.88 13.07
C GLU A 92 -4.85 14.52 11.68
N LEU A 93 -3.86 14.27 10.82
CA LEU A 93 -3.89 14.72 9.43
C LEU A 93 -4.99 14.03 8.63
N ALA A 94 -5.10 12.71 8.74
CA ALA A 94 -6.18 11.94 8.10
C ALA A 94 -7.57 12.41 8.59
N ALA A 95 -7.71 12.66 9.89
CA ALA A 95 -8.93 13.19 10.49
C ALA A 95 -9.29 14.59 9.99
N GLN A 96 -8.28 15.44 9.71
CA GLN A 96 -8.51 16.75 9.10
C GLN A 96 -9.01 16.63 7.66
N VAL A 97 -8.41 15.73 6.86
CA VAL A 97 -8.79 15.52 5.46
C VAL A 97 -10.20 14.93 5.35
N LEU A 98 -10.56 14.01 6.25
CA LEU A 98 -11.84 13.29 6.23
C LEU A 98 -12.91 13.89 7.15
N GLU A 99 -12.71 15.11 7.67
CA GLU A 99 -13.64 15.75 8.63
C GLU A 99 -15.07 15.86 8.07
N ASP A 100 -15.21 16.12 6.77
CA ASP A 100 -16.50 16.26 6.08
C ASP A 100 -17.12 14.92 5.64
N LYS A 101 -16.44 13.79 5.89
CA LYS A 101 -16.86 12.44 5.47
C LYS A 101 -17.51 11.61 6.57
N ASP A 102 -17.76 12.22 7.73
CA ASP A 102 -18.30 11.57 8.93
C ASP A 102 -17.48 10.35 9.40
N ILE A 103 -16.15 10.44 9.25
CA ILE A 103 -15.19 9.45 9.76
C ILE A 103 -14.57 9.97 11.06
N GLY A 104 -14.67 9.16 12.11
CA GLY A 104 -14.06 9.44 13.40
C GLY A 104 -12.71 8.74 13.56
N PHE A 105 -11.78 9.39 14.26
CA PHE A 105 -10.47 8.80 14.60
C PHE A 105 -10.29 8.75 16.11
N GLY A 106 -9.61 7.72 16.61
CA GLY A 106 -9.36 7.57 18.04
C GLY A 106 -8.20 6.65 18.39
N LEU A 107 -7.82 6.73 19.65
CA LEU A 107 -6.75 5.95 20.27
C LEU A 107 -7.34 5.07 21.37
N VAL A 108 -6.91 3.82 21.45
CA VAL A 108 -7.23 2.90 22.55
C VAL A 108 -5.93 2.35 23.14
N ASP A 109 -5.68 2.66 24.41
CA ASP A 109 -4.49 2.18 25.14
C ASP A 109 -4.71 0.74 25.63
N SER A 110 -3.78 -0.15 25.27
CA SER A 110 -3.89 -1.59 25.56
C SER A 110 -3.93 -1.95 27.03
N HIS A 111 -3.33 -1.13 27.90
CA HIS A 111 -3.33 -1.38 29.34
C HIS A 111 -4.43 -0.59 30.06
N LYS A 112 -4.53 0.72 29.80
CA LYS A 112 -5.50 1.59 30.49
C LYS A 112 -6.93 1.27 30.07
N ASP A 113 -7.13 0.93 28.80
CA ASP A 113 -8.43 0.70 28.18
C ASP A 113 -8.61 -0.75 27.71
N ALA A 114 -7.86 -1.69 28.30
CA ALA A 114 -7.93 -3.14 28.04
C ALA A 114 -9.36 -3.72 28.02
N LYS A 115 -10.27 -3.21 28.87
CA LYS A 115 -11.67 -3.67 28.88
C LYS A 115 -12.47 -3.19 27.68
N VAL A 116 -12.09 -2.06 27.10
CA VAL A 116 -12.67 -1.54 25.85
C VAL A 116 -12.10 -2.35 24.68
N ALA A 117 -10.78 -2.48 24.60
CA ALA A 117 -10.11 -3.30 23.57
C ALA A 117 -10.73 -4.70 23.47
N LYS A 118 -10.84 -5.41 24.60
CA LYS A 118 -11.47 -6.73 24.67
C LYS A 118 -12.96 -6.75 24.25
N LYS A 119 -13.70 -5.66 24.44
CA LYS A 119 -15.11 -5.58 24.02
C LYS A 119 -15.26 -5.28 22.54
N LEU A 120 -14.27 -4.61 21.96
CA LEU A 120 -14.24 -4.23 20.56
C LEU A 120 -13.53 -5.28 19.69
N GLY A 121 -12.83 -6.23 20.31
CA GLY A 121 -12.09 -7.26 19.59
C GLY A 121 -10.77 -6.74 19.02
N LEU A 122 -10.13 -5.77 19.68
CA LEU A 122 -8.79 -5.30 19.31
C LEU A 122 -7.78 -6.28 19.91
N GLU A 123 -7.01 -6.95 19.06
CA GLU A 123 -6.11 -8.04 19.46
C GLU A 123 -4.64 -7.65 19.31
N GLU A 124 -4.31 -6.91 18.25
CA GLU A 124 -2.92 -6.62 17.86
C GLU A 124 -2.50 -5.18 18.15
N GLU A 125 -1.54 -5.02 19.06
CA GLU A 125 -1.00 -3.72 19.43
C GLU A 125 -0.19 -3.13 18.28
N GLY A 126 -0.49 -1.89 17.89
CA GLY A 126 0.08 -1.23 16.71
C GLY A 126 -0.91 -1.11 15.55
N SER A 127 -1.91 -2.01 15.49
CA SER A 127 -2.85 -2.08 14.38
C SER A 127 -3.97 -1.04 14.47
N ILE A 128 -4.48 -0.67 13.29
CA ILE A 128 -5.64 0.20 13.14
C ILE A 128 -6.88 -0.66 12.87
N TYR A 129 -7.95 -0.41 13.63
CA TYR A 129 -9.23 -1.09 13.45
C TYR A 129 -10.30 -0.10 12.98
N VAL A 130 -10.92 -0.38 11.84
CA VAL A 130 -11.99 0.40 11.24
C VAL A 130 -13.34 -0.26 11.50
N PHE A 131 -14.23 0.48 12.15
CA PHE A 131 -15.60 0.06 12.44
C PHE A 131 -16.55 0.69 11.44
N LYS A 132 -17.24 -0.13 10.64
CA LYS A 132 -18.26 0.29 9.65
C LYS A 132 -19.43 -0.70 9.68
N ASP A 133 -20.67 -0.22 9.86
CA ASP A 133 -21.89 -1.06 9.77
C ASP A 133 -21.84 -2.39 10.56
N GLU A 134 -21.40 -2.34 11.83
CA GLU A 134 -21.19 -3.51 12.71
C GLU A 134 -20.02 -4.45 12.33
N ARG A 135 -19.33 -4.19 11.21
CA ARG A 135 -18.09 -4.87 10.83
C ARG A 135 -16.88 -4.20 11.48
N VAL A 136 -15.83 -4.99 11.66
CA VAL A 136 -14.51 -4.56 12.08
C VAL A 136 -13.54 -5.00 10.99
N ILE A 137 -12.85 -4.05 10.37
CA ILE A 137 -11.79 -4.28 9.40
C ILE A 137 -10.48 -3.90 10.09
N GLU A 138 -9.50 -4.80 10.03
CA GLU A 138 -8.14 -4.52 10.45
C GLU A 138 -7.38 -3.93 9.27
N PHE A 139 -6.73 -2.79 9.48
CA PHE A 139 -5.86 -2.17 8.49
C PHE A 139 -4.43 -2.55 8.82
N ASP A 140 -3.84 -3.31 7.90
CA ASP A 140 -2.51 -3.90 8.03
C ASP A 140 -1.58 -3.40 6.90
N GLY A 141 -1.59 -2.07 6.74
CA GLY A 141 -0.82 -1.34 5.75
C GLY A 141 0.08 -0.28 6.38
N GLU A 142 0.76 0.49 5.53
CA GLU A 142 1.65 1.57 5.92
C GLU A 142 0.92 2.63 6.77
N LEU A 143 1.50 2.98 7.92
CA LEU A 143 1.00 4.06 8.77
C LEU A 143 1.39 5.43 8.19
N SER A 144 0.75 5.81 7.10
CA SER A 144 0.86 7.12 6.46
C SER A 144 -0.52 7.74 6.26
N ALA A 145 -0.58 9.06 6.12
CA ALA A 145 -1.85 9.78 6.07
C ALA A 145 -2.55 9.64 4.71
N ASP A 146 -1.78 9.56 3.63
CA ASP A 146 -2.26 9.31 2.28
C ASP A 146 -2.86 7.91 2.15
N THR A 147 -2.09 6.86 2.48
CA THR A 147 -2.54 5.46 2.41
C THR A 147 -3.78 5.23 3.28
N LEU A 148 -3.78 5.74 4.52
CA LEU A 148 -4.94 5.60 5.39
C LEU A 148 -6.17 6.37 4.86
N VAL A 149 -5.98 7.56 4.27
CA VAL A 149 -7.08 8.32 3.67
C VAL A 149 -7.66 7.59 2.46
N GLU A 150 -6.81 7.06 1.58
CA GLU A 150 -7.20 6.27 0.41
C GLU A 150 -7.99 5.04 0.83
N PHE A 151 -7.44 4.22 1.73
CA PHE A 151 -8.09 3.05 2.29
C PHE A 151 -9.48 3.34 2.89
N LEU A 152 -9.62 4.44 3.65
CA LEU A 152 -10.88 4.83 4.26
C LEU A 152 -11.89 5.37 3.24
N LEU A 153 -11.43 6.01 2.16
CA LEU A 153 -12.29 6.44 1.06
C LEU A 153 -12.80 5.24 0.26
N ASP A 154 -11.94 4.28 -0.04
CA ASP A 154 -12.32 3.01 -0.67
C ASP A 154 -13.32 2.23 0.18
N LEU A 155 -13.10 2.19 1.50
CA LEU A 155 -14.07 1.63 2.43
C LEU A 155 -15.38 2.41 2.49
N LEU A 156 -15.46 3.67 2.09
CA LEU A 156 -16.73 4.41 2.01
C LEU A 156 -17.54 4.05 0.76
N GLU A 157 -16.89 3.54 -0.28
CA GLU A 157 -17.55 3.17 -1.52
C GLU A 157 -18.48 1.96 -1.33
N ASP A 158 -19.36 1.77 -2.32
CA ASP A 158 -20.28 0.64 -2.34
C ASP A 158 -19.48 -0.67 -2.48
N PRO A 159 -19.84 -1.74 -1.75
CA PRO A 159 -19.12 -3.01 -1.79
C PRO A 159 -19.16 -3.70 -3.15
N VAL A 160 -20.11 -3.35 -4.02
CA VAL A 160 -20.22 -3.93 -5.36
C VAL A 160 -20.41 -2.83 -6.39
N GLU A 161 -19.46 -2.73 -7.32
CA GLU A 161 -19.53 -1.81 -8.45
C GLU A 161 -20.37 -2.39 -9.60
N LEU A 162 -21.25 -1.58 -10.18
CA LEU A 162 -22.13 -2.02 -11.28
C LEU A 162 -21.51 -1.71 -12.65
N ILE A 163 -21.31 -2.76 -13.45
CA ILE A 163 -20.91 -2.63 -14.86
C ILE A 163 -22.15 -2.69 -15.75
N SER A 164 -22.47 -1.54 -16.32
CA SER A 164 -23.67 -1.31 -17.13
C SER A 164 -23.35 -1.06 -18.61
N ASN A 165 -22.10 -0.72 -18.94
CA ASN A 165 -21.71 -0.35 -20.30
C ASN A 165 -20.31 -0.82 -20.71
N PRO A 166 -19.97 -0.81 -22.02
CA PRO A 166 -18.67 -1.29 -22.50
C PRO A 166 -17.46 -0.45 -22.07
N MET A 167 -17.64 0.80 -21.63
CA MET A 167 -16.51 1.59 -21.12
C MET A 167 -16.14 1.15 -19.70
N GLU A 168 -17.14 0.96 -18.84
CA GLU A 168 -16.95 0.36 -17.50
C GLU A 168 -16.35 -1.05 -17.60
N GLN A 169 -16.81 -1.86 -18.56
CA GLN A 169 -16.22 -3.18 -18.81
C GLN A 169 -14.73 -3.11 -19.16
N ARG A 170 -14.31 -2.14 -19.98
CA ARG A 170 -12.89 -1.93 -20.30
C ARG A 170 -12.08 -1.43 -19.11
N ALA A 171 -12.70 -0.68 -18.20
CA ALA A 171 -12.04 -0.27 -16.96
C ALA A 171 -11.80 -1.50 -16.08
N PHE A 172 -12.84 -2.33 -15.90
CA PHE A 172 -12.73 -3.61 -15.21
C PHE A 172 -11.62 -4.50 -15.77
N GLU A 173 -11.55 -4.68 -17.10
CA GLU A 173 -10.52 -5.50 -17.76
C GLU A 173 -9.08 -4.99 -17.54
N ARG A 174 -8.88 -3.71 -17.20
CA ARG A 174 -7.56 -3.09 -16.96
C ARG A 174 -7.05 -3.20 -15.53
N MET A 175 -7.87 -3.63 -14.59
CA MET A 175 -7.49 -3.77 -13.17
C MET A 175 -6.81 -5.13 -12.92
N ASP A 176 -5.75 -5.44 -13.68
CA ASP A 176 -5.11 -6.77 -13.64
C ASP A 176 -4.25 -7.01 -12.41
N GLU A 177 -3.96 -6.00 -11.59
CA GLU A 177 -3.22 -6.15 -10.33
C GLU A 177 -4.10 -6.64 -9.16
N ASP A 178 -5.42 -6.42 -9.23
CA ASP A 178 -6.35 -6.70 -8.14
C ASP A 178 -7.02 -8.06 -8.25
N ILE A 179 -7.23 -8.70 -7.09
CA ILE A 179 -8.21 -9.80 -7.01
C ILE A 179 -9.59 -9.20 -7.25
N ARG A 180 -10.28 -9.69 -8.29
CA ARG A 180 -11.59 -9.15 -8.68
C ARG A 180 -12.59 -10.25 -9.01
N LEU A 181 -13.84 -10.06 -8.58
CA LEU A 181 -14.95 -10.96 -8.88
C LEU A 181 -15.99 -10.23 -9.72
N ILE A 182 -16.60 -10.92 -10.69
CA ILE A 182 -17.73 -10.38 -11.45
C ILE A 182 -18.89 -11.36 -11.57
N GLY A 183 -20.07 -10.93 -11.15
CA GLY A 183 -21.30 -11.73 -11.21
C GLY A 183 -22.34 -11.17 -12.18
N TYR A 184 -23.02 -12.04 -12.94
CA TYR A 184 -24.17 -11.65 -13.74
C TYR A 184 -25.48 -12.03 -13.05
N PHE A 185 -26.28 -11.04 -12.65
CA PHE A 185 -27.53 -11.26 -11.92
C PHE A 185 -28.73 -10.64 -12.64
N LYS A 186 -29.93 -11.00 -12.17
CA LYS A 186 -31.18 -10.49 -12.75
C LYS A 186 -31.44 -9.00 -12.41
N GLY A 187 -30.87 -8.52 -11.31
CA GLY A 187 -31.10 -7.18 -10.75
C GLY A 187 -30.86 -7.16 -9.24
N GLU A 188 -30.90 -5.98 -8.64
CA GLU A 188 -30.60 -5.73 -7.22
C GLU A 188 -31.51 -6.51 -6.25
N ASP A 189 -32.76 -6.77 -6.64
CA ASP A 189 -33.71 -7.53 -5.82
C ASP A 189 -33.46 -9.05 -5.82
N SER A 190 -32.51 -9.54 -6.63
CA SER A 190 -32.17 -10.96 -6.70
C SER A 190 -31.56 -11.44 -5.38
N GLU A 191 -32.05 -12.56 -4.86
CA GLU A 191 -31.47 -13.22 -3.68
C GLU A 191 -29.98 -13.51 -3.86
N HIS A 192 -29.57 -13.92 -5.06
CA HIS A 192 -28.17 -14.22 -5.38
C HIS A 192 -27.28 -12.97 -5.43
N TYR A 193 -27.83 -11.83 -5.87
CA TYR A 193 -27.08 -10.57 -5.84
C TYR A 193 -26.89 -10.08 -4.40
N LYS A 194 -27.92 -10.22 -3.55
CA LYS A 194 -27.83 -9.86 -2.13
C LYS A 194 -26.81 -10.73 -1.39
N ALA A 195 -26.75 -12.02 -1.70
CA ALA A 195 -25.69 -12.90 -1.18
C ALA A 195 -24.30 -12.44 -1.64
N PHE A 196 -24.15 -12.11 -2.93
CA PHE A 196 -22.90 -11.59 -3.48
C PHE A 196 -22.47 -10.25 -2.85
N GLN A 197 -23.42 -9.34 -2.63
CA GLN A 197 -23.19 -8.05 -1.97
C GLN A 197 -22.79 -8.23 -0.50
N SER A 198 -23.47 -9.11 0.23
CA SER A 198 -23.12 -9.47 1.62
C SER A 198 -21.72 -10.07 1.72
N THR A 199 -21.32 -10.89 0.73
CA THR A 199 -19.93 -11.40 0.65
C THR A 199 -18.94 -10.28 0.38
N ALA A 200 -19.24 -9.38 -0.57
CA ALA A 200 -18.35 -8.28 -0.92
C ALA A 200 -18.03 -7.36 0.28
N GLU A 201 -19.03 -7.11 1.14
CA GLU A 201 -18.84 -6.39 2.40
C GLU A 201 -17.79 -7.02 3.33
N LYS A 202 -17.52 -8.32 3.23
CA LYS A 202 -16.51 -8.98 4.08
C LYS A 202 -15.08 -8.81 3.58
N PHE A 203 -14.90 -8.47 2.31
CA PHE A 203 -13.59 -8.39 1.67
C PHE A 203 -13.22 -6.95 1.24
N GLN A 204 -14.09 -5.96 1.50
CA GLN A 204 -13.74 -4.56 1.26
C GLN A 204 -12.54 -4.12 2.14
N PRO A 205 -11.65 -3.28 1.61
CA PRO A 205 -11.55 -2.82 0.21
C PRO A 205 -10.60 -3.68 -0.65
N TYR A 206 -9.99 -4.72 -0.07
CA TYR A 206 -8.89 -5.50 -0.64
C TYR A 206 -9.25 -6.36 -1.84
N VAL A 207 -10.50 -6.87 -1.91
CA VAL A 207 -11.00 -7.64 -3.06
C VAL A 207 -12.12 -6.84 -3.72
N LYS A 208 -11.99 -6.59 -5.03
CA LYS A 208 -12.96 -5.75 -5.76
C LYS A 208 -14.10 -6.62 -6.31
N PHE A 209 -15.34 -6.28 -5.95
CA PHE A 209 -16.53 -7.02 -6.40
C PHE A 209 -17.30 -6.19 -7.43
N PHE A 210 -17.58 -6.80 -8.57
CA PHE A 210 -18.34 -6.22 -9.67
C PHE A 210 -19.60 -7.02 -9.95
N ALA A 211 -20.65 -6.36 -10.39
CA ALA A 211 -21.84 -7.03 -10.88
C ALA A 211 -22.37 -6.38 -12.16
N THR A 212 -23.00 -7.18 -13.00
CA THR A 212 -23.76 -6.68 -14.12
C THR A 212 -25.18 -7.23 -14.11
N PHE A 213 -26.13 -6.40 -14.55
CA PHE A 213 -27.49 -6.82 -14.88
C PHE A 213 -27.75 -6.74 -16.39
N ASP A 214 -26.76 -6.26 -17.16
CA ASP A 214 -26.86 -6.09 -18.59
C ASP A 214 -26.45 -7.37 -19.33
N LYS A 215 -27.37 -7.88 -20.14
CA LYS A 215 -27.15 -9.11 -20.91
C LYS A 215 -26.06 -8.95 -21.98
N GLY A 216 -25.83 -7.75 -22.48
CA GLY A 216 -24.79 -7.42 -23.45
C GLY A 216 -23.40 -7.46 -22.83
N VAL A 217 -23.23 -6.89 -21.63
CA VAL A 217 -21.99 -6.99 -20.83
C VAL A 217 -21.71 -8.44 -20.47
N ALA A 218 -22.69 -9.14 -19.88
CA ALA A 218 -22.54 -10.56 -19.51
C ALA A 218 -22.15 -11.46 -20.70
N LYS A 219 -22.65 -11.16 -21.90
CA LYS A 219 -22.27 -11.92 -23.11
C LYS A 219 -20.81 -11.70 -23.51
N GLN A 220 -20.26 -10.48 -23.32
CA GLN A 220 -18.87 -10.19 -23.65
C GLN A 220 -17.92 -10.87 -22.67
N LEU A 221 -18.27 -10.86 -21.38
CA LEU A 221 -17.56 -11.56 -20.31
C LEU A 221 -17.85 -13.08 -20.29
N THR A 222 -18.64 -13.59 -21.23
CA THR A 222 -19.07 -15.01 -21.30
C THR A 222 -19.84 -15.58 -20.11
N LEU A 223 -20.26 -14.73 -19.17
CA LEU A 223 -21.06 -15.05 -17.99
C LEU A 223 -22.49 -15.49 -18.33
N LYS A 224 -22.93 -16.56 -17.65
CA LYS A 224 -24.35 -16.96 -17.62
C LYS A 224 -25.07 -16.39 -16.38
N MET A 225 -26.40 -16.43 -16.37
CA MET A 225 -27.20 -15.94 -15.23
C MET A 225 -26.79 -16.66 -13.93
N ASN A 226 -26.57 -15.86 -12.88
CA ASN A 226 -26.06 -16.22 -11.56
C ASN A 226 -24.69 -16.90 -11.56
N GLU A 227 -23.91 -16.75 -12.64
CA GLU A 227 -22.50 -17.18 -12.71
C GLU A 227 -21.64 -16.07 -12.13
N ILE A 228 -20.60 -16.45 -11.39
CA ILE A 228 -19.61 -15.55 -10.80
C ILE A 228 -18.24 -16.05 -11.28
N ASP A 229 -17.48 -15.15 -11.88
CA ASP A 229 -16.10 -15.40 -12.29
C ASP A 229 -15.16 -14.69 -11.32
N PHE A 230 -14.13 -15.40 -10.88
CA PHE A 230 -13.03 -14.91 -10.06
C PHE A 230 -11.81 -14.71 -10.96
N TYR A 231 -11.19 -13.54 -10.90
CA TYR A 231 -9.96 -13.22 -11.58
C TYR A 231 -8.85 -13.07 -10.54
N GLU A 232 -7.90 -13.99 -10.62
CA GLU A 232 -6.61 -13.85 -9.94
C GLU A 232 -5.79 -12.73 -10.62
N PRO A 233 -5.02 -11.94 -9.85
CA PRO A 233 -4.09 -10.95 -10.39
C PRO A 233 -3.22 -11.51 -11.51
N PHE A 234 -3.04 -10.71 -12.55
CA PHE A 234 -2.20 -10.95 -13.72
C PHE A 234 -2.60 -12.14 -14.61
N MET A 235 -3.73 -12.80 -14.30
CA MET A 235 -4.28 -13.90 -15.10
C MET A 235 -5.26 -13.41 -16.16
N ASP A 236 -5.11 -13.92 -17.39
CA ASP A 236 -5.98 -13.57 -18.52
C ASP A 236 -7.37 -14.23 -18.44
N GLU A 237 -7.42 -15.47 -17.94
CA GLU A 237 -8.65 -16.26 -17.85
C GLU A 237 -9.16 -16.34 -16.40
N PRO A 238 -10.47 -16.12 -16.18
CA PRO A 238 -11.05 -16.28 -14.85
C PRO A 238 -11.29 -17.75 -14.49
N VAL A 239 -11.45 -17.98 -13.20
CA VAL A 239 -12.00 -19.22 -12.65
C VAL A 239 -13.46 -19.00 -12.28
N THR A 240 -14.38 -19.68 -12.97
CA THR A 240 -15.81 -19.65 -12.60
C THR A 240 -16.04 -20.42 -11.30
N ILE A 241 -16.66 -19.77 -10.31
CA ILE A 241 -17.00 -20.41 -9.04
C ILE A 241 -17.97 -21.58 -9.30
N PRO A 242 -17.64 -22.80 -8.85
CA PRO A 242 -18.46 -23.98 -9.12
C PRO A 242 -19.80 -23.92 -8.36
N GLY A 243 -20.78 -24.70 -8.82
CA GLY A 243 -21.99 -24.96 -8.03
C GLY A 243 -23.12 -23.93 -8.11
N LYS A 244 -23.05 -22.94 -9.01
CA LYS A 244 -24.04 -21.86 -9.11
C LYS A 244 -25.53 -22.33 -9.10
N PRO A 245 -26.46 -21.51 -8.56
CA PRO A 245 -26.25 -20.22 -7.90
C PRO A 245 -25.57 -20.37 -6.54
N ASN A 246 -24.61 -19.50 -6.25
CA ASN A 246 -23.79 -19.59 -5.04
C ASN A 246 -24.45 -18.89 -3.83
N THR A 247 -24.23 -19.46 -2.66
CA THR A 247 -24.52 -18.86 -1.35
C THR A 247 -23.37 -17.97 -0.88
N GLU A 248 -23.62 -17.12 0.12
CA GLU A 248 -22.59 -16.26 0.72
C GLU A 248 -21.38 -17.07 1.22
N GLU A 249 -21.63 -18.19 1.90
CA GLU A 249 -20.59 -19.09 2.44
C GLU A 249 -19.75 -19.72 1.33
N GLU A 250 -20.38 -20.19 0.25
CA GLU A 250 -19.66 -20.77 -0.89
C GLU A 250 -18.74 -19.76 -1.59
N ILE A 251 -19.13 -18.48 -1.67
CA ILE A 251 -18.30 -17.42 -2.26
C ILE A 251 -17.16 -17.07 -1.31
N VAL A 252 -17.44 -16.92 -0.01
CA VAL A 252 -16.41 -16.65 1.02
C VAL A 252 -15.36 -17.76 1.05
N ASP A 253 -15.79 -19.01 1.08
CA ASP A 253 -14.89 -20.16 1.10
C ASP A 253 -14.02 -20.22 -0.17
N PHE A 254 -14.60 -19.90 -1.33
CA PHE A 254 -13.86 -19.87 -2.58
C PHE A 254 -12.81 -18.75 -2.60
N VAL A 255 -13.17 -17.53 -2.22
CA VAL A 255 -12.24 -16.39 -2.19
C VAL A 255 -11.11 -16.66 -1.19
N ASN A 256 -11.42 -17.17 0.01
CA ASN A 256 -10.40 -17.51 1.00
C ASN A 256 -9.44 -18.61 0.53
N GLN A 257 -9.93 -19.60 -0.24
CA GLN A 257 -9.08 -20.66 -0.81
C GLN A 257 -8.14 -20.17 -1.90
N HIS A 258 -8.48 -19.05 -2.56
CA HIS A 258 -7.69 -18.46 -3.66
C HIS A 258 -7.16 -17.07 -3.26
N ARG A 259 -7.03 -16.79 -1.95
CA ARG A 259 -6.62 -15.48 -1.43
C ARG A 259 -5.16 -15.17 -1.75
N ARG A 260 -4.32 -16.19 -1.92
CA ARG A 260 -2.89 -16.06 -2.25
C ARG A 260 -2.70 -16.23 -3.76
N PRO A 261 -2.45 -15.15 -4.52
CA PRO A 261 -2.14 -15.24 -5.95
C PRO A 261 -0.74 -15.78 -6.19
N THR A 262 -0.54 -16.30 -7.40
CA THR A 262 0.77 -16.75 -7.90
C THR A 262 1.75 -15.59 -8.05
N LEU A 263 1.27 -14.46 -8.54
CA LEU A 263 2.00 -13.19 -8.59
C LEU A 263 1.13 -12.14 -7.90
N ARG A 264 1.66 -11.51 -6.86
CA ARG A 264 0.95 -10.48 -6.08
C ARG A 264 1.83 -9.25 -5.95
N LYS A 265 1.22 -8.07 -6.10
CA LYS A 265 1.89 -6.79 -5.92
C LYS A 265 1.88 -6.45 -4.43
N LEU A 266 3.01 -6.02 -3.89
CA LEU A 266 3.07 -5.44 -2.55
C LEU A 266 2.51 -4.01 -2.64
N ARG A 267 1.42 -3.72 -1.91
CA ARG A 267 0.79 -2.40 -1.92
C ARG A 267 0.85 -1.77 -0.54
N ALA A 268 0.89 -0.44 -0.47
CA ALA A 268 0.98 0.25 0.81
C ALA A 268 -0.20 -0.07 1.75
N GLU A 269 -1.40 -0.36 1.22
CA GLU A 269 -2.60 -0.62 2.02
C GLU A 269 -2.65 -2.00 2.72
N ASP A 270 -1.85 -2.96 2.27
CA ASP A 270 -1.82 -4.35 2.76
C ASP A 270 -0.40 -4.95 2.81
N MET A 271 0.63 -4.08 2.90
CA MET A 271 2.02 -4.51 2.82
C MET A 271 2.42 -5.47 3.93
N PHE A 272 1.88 -5.29 5.15
CA PHE A 272 2.20 -6.16 6.28
C PHE A 272 1.46 -7.48 6.15
N GLU A 273 0.18 -7.47 5.78
CA GLU A 273 -0.58 -8.70 5.53
C GLU A 273 0.11 -9.57 4.46
N THR A 274 0.54 -8.94 3.36
CA THR A 274 1.24 -9.62 2.26
C THR A 274 2.59 -10.20 2.71
N TRP A 275 3.33 -9.47 3.55
CA TRP A 275 4.64 -9.88 4.02
C TRP A 275 4.59 -10.92 5.16
N GLU A 276 3.55 -10.91 5.98
CA GLU A 276 3.34 -11.93 7.03
C GLU A 276 2.79 -13.24 6.47
N ASP A 277 2.17 -13.21 5.28
CA ASP A 277 1.70 -14.39 4.57
C ASP A 277 2.84 -15.12 3.83
N ASP A 278 3.85 -15.57 4.57
CA ASP A 278 5.02 -16.28 4.05
C ASP A 278 4.73 -17.71 3.57
N MET A 279 5.69 -18.27 2.82
CA MET A 279 5.67 -19.65 2.37
C MET A 279 6.85 -20.41 3.00
N ASP A 280 6.56 -21.15 4.07
CA ASP A 280 7.57 -21.92 4.83
C ASP A 280 8.76 -21.06 5.30
N GLY A 281 8.50 -19.80 5.69
CA GLY A 281 9.50 -18.85 6.19
C GLY A 281 10.24 -18.04 5.13
N ILE A 282 9.85 -18.15 3.86
CA ILE A 282 10.47 -17.41 2.75
C ILE A 282 9.44 -16.68 1.87
N HIS A 283 9.91 -15.64 1.18
CA HIS A 283 9.22 -15.02 0.03
C HIS A 283 10.12 -15.05 -1.20
N ILE A 284 9.54 -15.33 -2.37
CA ILE A 284 10.16 -15.00 -3.65
C ILE A 284 9.78 -13.55 -3.95
N VAL A 285 10.77 -12.66 -3.98
CA VAL A 285 10.59 -11.21 -4.13
C VAL A 285 11.16 -10.78 -5.48
N ALA A 286 10.37 -10.05 -6.26
CA ALA A 286 10.80 -9.43 -7.50
C ALA A 286 10.69 -7.91 -7.41
N PHE A 287 11.77 -7.19 -7.65
CA PHE A 287 11.75 -5.74 -7.81
C PHE A 287 11.71 -5.39 -9.29
N ALA A 288 10.72 -4.58 -9.68
CA ALA A 288 10.62 -4.04 -11.04
C ALA A 288 9.80 -2.75 -11.03
N GLU A 289 10.36 -1.66 -11.55
CA GLU A 289 9.66 -0.39 -11.73
C GLU A 289 8.78 -0.49 -12.99
N GLU A 290 7.46 -0.34 -12.87
CA GLU A 290 6.54 -0.50 -14.01
C GLU A 290 6.75 0.58 -15.08
N GLU A 291 7.13 1.79 -14.67
CA GLU A 291 7.33 2.93 -15.57
C GLU A 291 8.67 2.89 -16.31
N ASP A 292 9.63 2.09 -15.86
CA ASP A 292 10.92 1.88 -16.52
C ASP A 292 10.83 0.82 -17.65
N PRO A 293 11.43 1.03 -18.84
CA PRO A 293 11.35 0.06 -19.93
C PRO A 293 11.85 -1.34 -19.59
N ASP A 294 12.95 -1.45 -18.81
CA ASP A 294 13.54 -2.73 -18.45
C ASP A 294 12.72 -3.40 -17.34
N GLY A 295 12.21 -2.61 -16.39
CA GLY A 295 11.26 -3.05 -15.37
C GLY A 295 9.95 -3.59 -15.97
N TYR A 296 9.38 -2.89 -16.96
CA TYR A 296 8.18 -3.35 -17.68
C TYR A 296 8.42 -4.65 -18.45
N GLU A 297 9.55 -4.79 -19.15
CA GLU A 297 9.91 -6.02 -19.86
C GLU A 297 10.05 -7.20 -18.88
N PHE A 298 10.73 -6.99 -17.75
CA PHE A 298 10.86 -8.02 -16.71
C PHE A 298 9.52 -8.39 -16.06
N LEU A 299 8.65 -7.40 -15.82
CA LEU A 299 7.31 -7.64 -15.29
C LEU A 299 6.46 -8.50 -16.22
N GLU A 300 6.52 -8.29 -17.54
CA GLU A 300 5.80 -9.14 -18.49
C GLU A 300 6.32 -10.59 -18.48
N ILE A 301 7.63 -10.80 -18.25
CA ILE A 301 8.23 -12.13 -18.06
C ILE A 301 7.72 -12.78 -16.77
N LEU A 302 7.66 -12.02 -15.65
CA LEU A 302 7.07 -12.50 -14.40
C LEU A 302 5.62 -12.93 -14.57
N LYS A 303 4.81 -12.13 -15.30
CA LYS A 303 3.42 -12.46 -15.60
C LYS A 303 3.32 -13.73 -16.45
N GLU A 304 4.19 -13.94 -17.42
CA GLU A 304 4.24 -15.18 -18.23
C GLU A 304 4.53 -16.40 -17.35
N VAL A 305 5.58 -16.35 -16.53
CA VAL A 305 5.96 -17.43 -15.60
C VAL A 305 4.86 -17.73 -14.60
N ALA A 306 4.22 -16.69 -14.04
CA ALA A 306 3.11 -16.85 -13.11
C ALA A 306 1.90 -17.53 -13.76
N ARG A 307 1.56 -17.18 -15.01
CA ARG A 307 0.45 -17.82 -15.76
C ARG A 307 0.73 -19.29 -16.04
N ASP A 308 1.96 -19.62 -16.41
CA ASP A 308 2.33 -21.02 -16.70
C ASP A 308 2.34 -21.87 -15.42
N ASN A 309 2.61 -21.26 -14.27
CA ASN A 309 2.71 -21.92 -12.97
C ASN A 309 1.54 -21.67 -12.01
N THR A 310 0.44 -21.05 -12.44
CA THR A 310 -0.72 -20.68 -11.59
C THR A 310 -1.38 -21.84 -10.83
N LYS A 311 -1.13 -23.08 -11.25
CA LYS A 311 -1.67 -24.28 -10.59
C LYS A 311 -0.77 -24.82 -9.49
N ASN A 312 0.41 -24.25 -9.30
CA ASN A 312 1.34 -24.65 -8.26
C ASN A 312 0.99 -23.90 -6.96
N PRO A 313 0.41 -24.57 -5.95
CA PRO A 313 0.03 -23.92 -4.70
C PRO A 313 1.24 -23.52 -3.84
N ASP A 314 2.43 -24.03 -4.18
CA ASP A 314 3.67 -23.79 -3.47
C ASP A 314 4.45 -22.58 -4.06
N LEU A 315 3.88 -21.89 -5.06
CA LEU A 315 4.47 -20.71 -5.69
C LEU A 315 3.65 -19.45 -5.39
N SER A 316 4.31 -18.45 -4.80
CA SER A 316 3.81 -17.08 -4.73
C SER A 316 4.99 -16.11 -4.83
N ILE A 317 4.91 -15.19 -5.79
CA ILE A 317 5.92 -14.17 -6.05
C ILE A 317 5.36 -12.81 -5.61
N VAL A 318 6.10 -12.12 -4.74
CA VAL A 318 5.80 -10.75 -4.32
C VAL A 318 6.54 -9.80 -5.25
N TRP A 319 5.80 -9.15 -6.15
CA TRP A 319 6.33 -8.04 -6.95
C TRP A 319 6.27 -6.74 -6.14
N ILE A 320 7.39 -6.03 -6.08
CA ILE A 320 7.51 -4.73 -5.45
C ILE A 320 7.95 -3.73 -6.52
N ASP A 321 7.15 -2.69 -6.72
CA ASP A 321 7.59 -1.51 -7.45
C ASP A 321 8.34 -0.57 -6.48
N PRO A 322 9.66 -0.34 -6.67
CA PRO A 322 10.43 0.51 -5.77
C PRO A 322 9.91 1.96 -5.66
N ASP A 323 9.23 2.47 -6.69
CA ASP A 323 8.71 3.84 -6.73
C ASP A 323 7.51 4.04 -5.81
N GLU A 324 6.77 2.97 -5.49
CA GLU A 324 5.68 3.01 -4.51
C GLU A 324 6.20 3.09 -3.06
N PHE A 325 7.44 2.69 -2.81
CA PHE A 325 8.04 2.65 -1.47
C PHE A 325 9.38 3.41 -1.38
N PRO A 326 9.41 4.72 -1.69
CA PRO A 326 10.65 5.49 -1.78
C PRO A 326 11.44 5.57 -0.46
N LEU A 327 10.75 5.41 0.68
CA LEU A 327 11.39 5.39 2.00
C LEU A 327 12.09 4.07 2.30
N LEU A 328 11.69 2.97 1.66
CA LEU A 328 12.24 1.63 1.87
C LEU A 328 13.30 1.25 0.83
N THR A 329 13.33 1.89 -0.35
CA THR A 329 14.32 1.64 -1.41
C THR A 329 15.75 1.62 -0.86
N THR A 330 16.15 2.65 -0.11
CA THR A 330 17.51 2.74 0.47
C THR A 330 17.79 1.70 1.55
N TYR A 331 16.75 1.23 2.25
CA TYR A 331 16.86 0.16 3.22
C TYR A 331 17.11 -1.17 2.50
N TRP A 332 16.32 -1.49 1.48
CA TRP A 332 16.44 -2.72 0.70
C TRP A 332 17.79 -2.83 -0.02
N GLU A 333 18.24 -1.78 -0.72
CA GLU A 333 19.58 -1.76 -1.35
C GLU A 333 20.70 -2.07 -0.33
N LYS A 334 20.59 -1.50 0.87
CA LYS A 334 21.59 -1.70 1.93
C LYS A 334 21.51 -3.09 2.53
N THR A 335 20.31 -3.62 2.75
CA THR A 335 20.10 -4.92 3.40
C THR A 335 20.45 -6.05 2.44
N PHE A 336 19.86 -6.04 1.25
CA PHE A 336 19.97 -7.10 0.25
C PHE A 336 21.17 -6.95 -0.69
N LYS A 337 21.89 -5.82 -0.65
CA LYS A 337 23.06 -5.54 -1.51
C LYS A 337 22.76 -5.55 -3.01
N VAL A 338 21.52 -5.26 -3.37
CA VAL A 338 21.06 -5.16 -4.76
C VAL A 338 20.99 -3.70 -5.23
N ASP A 339 20.93 -3.50 -6.54
CA ASP A 339 20.69 -2.22 -7.20
C ASP A 339 19.24 -2.16 -7.66
N LEU A 340 18.41 -1.35 -7.00
CA LEU A 340 16.96 -1.27 -7.27
C LEU A 340 16.62 -0.37 -8.45
N PHE A 341 17.60 0.27 -9.08
CA PHE A 341 17.43 0.92 -10.40
C PHE A 341 17.36 -0.10 -11.54
N ARG A 342 17.36 -1.39 -11.22
CA ARG A 342 17.40 -2.50 -12.15
C ARG A 342 16.44 -3.58 -11.67
N PRO A 343 15.86 -4.37 -12.58
CA PRO A 343 15.05 -5.50 -12.18
C PRO A 343 15.86 -6.49 -11.33
N GLN A 344 15.27 -7.00 -10.26
CA GLN A 344 15.86 -8.00 -9.37
C GLN A 344 14.83 -9.10 -9.08
N ILE A 345 15.27 -10.33 -8.88
CA ILE A 345 14.45 -11.38 -8.29
C ILE A 345 15.29 -12.23 -7.35
N GLY A 346 14.73 -12.58 -6.19
CA GLY A 346 15.44 -13.25 -5.14
C GLY A 346 14.52 -13.96 -4.16
N VAL A 347 15.13 -14.67 -3.21
CA VAL A 347 14.47 -15.29 -2.08
C VAL A 347 14.87 -14.52 -0.83
N VAL A 348 13.90 -14.18 0.01
CA VAL A 348 14.13 -13.49 1.29
C VAL A 348 13.58 -14.35 2.42
N ASN A 349 14.40 -14.62 3.45
CA ASN A 349 13.99 -15.25 4.68
C ASN A 349 13.34 -14.21 5.61
N VAL A 350 12.11 -14.46 6.05
CA VAL A 350 11.35 -13.49 6.86
C VAL A 350 11.86 -13.35 8.29
N THR A 351 12.67 -14.30 8.78
CA THR A 351 13.12 -14.36 10.17
C THR A 351 14.31 -13.44 10.45
N ASP A 352 15.27 -13.37 9.53
CA ASP A 352 16.53 -12.64 9.69
C ASP A 352 16.84 -11.68 8.53
N ALA A 353 15.97 -11.63 7.51
CA ALA A 353 16.13 -10.86 6.29
C ALA A 353 17.37 -11.24 5.46
N ASP A 354 17.85 -12.48 5.61
CA ASP A 354 18.84 -13.05 4.71
C ASP A 354 18.24 -13.30 3.32
N SER A 355 19.05 -13.20 2.27
CA SER A 355 18.54 -13.20 0.90
C SER A 355 19.53 -13.67 -0.16
N VAL A 356 19.02 -14.39 -1.16
CA VAL A 356 19.76 -14.82 -2.35
C VAL A 356 19.09 -14.27 -3.59
N TRP A 357 19.86 -13.70 -4.53
CA TRP A 357 19.35 -13.02 -5.71
C TRP A 357 19.86 -13.67 -7.01
N LEU A 358 19.00 -13.73 -8.03
CA LEU A 358 19.37 -14.18 -9.36
C LEU A 358 20.41 -13.23 -9.95
N ASN A 359 21.53 -13.78 -10.40
CA ASN A 359 22.62 -12.99 -10.98
C ASN A 359 22.26 -12.48 -12.38
N MET A 360 21.84 -11.22 -12.45
CA MET A 360 21.62 -10.48 -13.70
C MET A 360 22.75 -9.45 -13.86
N PRO A 361 23.75 -9.71 -14.73
CA PRO A 361 24.96 -8.89 -14.78
C PRO A 361 24.73 -7.47 -15.32
N ASN A 362 23.68 -7.26 -16.12
CA ASN A 362 23.24 -5.97 -16.62
C ASN A 362 21.79 -6.01 -17.12
N ASP A 363 21.27 -4.83 -17.43
CA ASP A 363 19.88 -4.59 -17.83
C ASP A 363 19.54 -5.22 -19.20
N GLU A 364 20.56 -5.45 -20.05
CA GLU A 364 20.42 -6.17 -21.32
C GLU A 364 20.38 -7.70 -21.16
N ALA A 365 20.53 -8.23 -19.94
CA ALA A 365 20.59 -9.65 -19.63
C ALA A 365 19.42 -10.13 -18.77
N LEU A 366 18.22 -9.59 -19.02
CA LEU A 366 16.99 -10.13 -18.44
C LEU A 366 16.84 -11.63 -18.80
N PRO A 367 16.44 -12.48 -17.84
CA PRO A 367 16.23 -13.89 -18.10
C PRO A 367 15.02 -14.09 -19.01
N SER A 368 15.05 -15.11 -19.85
CA SER A 368 13.83 -15.60 -20.50
C SER A 368 12.88 -16.24 -19.46
N ALA A 369 11.60 -16.40 -19.82
CA ALA A 369 10.63 -17.08 -18.97
C ALA A 369 11.08 -18.50 -18.57
N GLU A 370 11.70 -19.25 -19.49
CA GLU A 370 12.24 -20.60 -19.22
C GLU A 370 13.39 -20.57 -18.22
N GLU A 371 14.33 -19.62 -18.35
CA GLU A 371 15.44 -19.47 -17.40
C GLU A 371 14.96 -19.04 -16.01
N LEU A 372 13.94 -18.21 -15.95
CA LEU A 372 13.34 -17.77 -14.68
C LEU A 372 12.55 -18.89 -14.01
N GLU A 373 11.79 -19.67 -14.77
CA GLU A 373 11.08 -20.85 -14.29
C GLU A 373 12.05 -21.90 -13.73
N ASP A 374 13.13 -22.21 -14.45
CA ASP A 374 14.19 -23.13 -13.99
C ASP A 374 14.79 -22.67 -12.64
N TRP A 375 15.03 -21.37 -12.48
CA TRP A 375 15.57 -20.81 -11.23
C TRP A 375 14.55 -20.92 -10.08
N ILE A 376 13.27 -20.64 -10.34
CA ILE A 376 12.20 -20.80 -9.34
C ILE A 376 12.04 -22.28 -8.94
N GLU A 377 12.13 -23.22 -9.87
CA GLU A 377 12.11 -24.66 -9.55
C GLU A 377 13.29 -25.06 -8.64
N ASP A 378 14.48 -24.48 -8.87
CA ASP A 378 15.64 -24.70 -8.01
C ASP A 378 15.45 -24.12 -6.60
N VAL A 379 14.81 -22.96 -6.47
CA VAL A 379 14.37 -22.39 -5.17
C VAL A 379 13.38 -23.31 -4.46
N LEU A 380 12.29 -23.68 -5.14
CA LEU A 380 11.23 -24.50 -4.54
C LEU A 380 11.71 -25.92 -4.17
N SER A 381 12.72 -26.43 -4.88
CA SER A 381 13.35 -27.71 -4.54
C SER A 381 14.40 -27.62 -3.44
N GLY A 382 14.69 -26.41 -2.94
CA GLY A 382 15.66 -26.12 -1.89
C GLY A 382 17.12 -26.17 -2.36
N LYS A 383 17.38 -26.24 -3.68
CA LYS A 383 18.73 -26.16 -4.24
C LYS A 383 19.29 -24.74 -4.19
N VAL A 384 18.41 -23.74 -4.23
CA VAL A 384 18.72 -22.35 -3.93
C VAL A 384 18.04 -22.04 -2.60
N ASN A 385 18.83 -21.74 -1.57
CA ASN A 385 18.34 -21.38 -0.25
C ASN A 385 19.29 -20.35 0.37
N THR A 386 18.84 -19.68 1.42
CA THR A 386 19.62 -18.64 2.11
C THR A 386 20.71 -19.21 3.02
N GLU A 387 20.64 -20.49 3.40
CA GLU A 387 21.56 -21.09 4.38
C GLU A 387 22.91 -21.56 3.76
N ASP A 388 22.97 -21.77 2.44
CA ASP A 388 24.15 -22.32 1.75
C ASP A 388 25.25 -21.27 1.43
N ASP A 389 24.98 -19.97 1.61
CA ASP A 389 25.95 -18.88 1.35
C ASP A 389 27.00 -18.68 2.47
N ASP A 390 26.87 -19.40 3.60
CA ASP A 390 27.73 -19.28 4.78
C ASP A 390 28.98 -20.20 4.77
N ASP A 391 29.12 -21.10 3.78
CA ASP A 391 30.11 -22.21 3.82
C ASP A 391 31.40 -22.01 3.00
N ASP A 392 31.60 -20.88 2.33
CA ASP A 392 32.81 -20.64 1.50
C ASP A 392 33.60 -19.39 1.98
N ASP A 393 34.45 -19.54 3.01
CA ASP A 393 35.75 -18.85 3.16
C ASP A 393 36.38 -19.10 4.56
N ASP A 394 37.19 -20.16 4.71
CA ASP A 394 38.30 -20.21 5.71
C ASP A 394 39.18 -21.48 5.52
N ASP A 395 39.81 -21.62 4.35
CA ASP A 395 40.95 -22.53 4.14
C ASP A 395 42.16 -21.73 3.62
N ASP A 396 42.56 -20.69 4.36
CA ASP A 396 43.83 -19.99 4.14
C ASP A 396 44.97 -20.77 4.82
N ASP A 397 45.75 -21.44 3.95
CA ASP A 397 47.04 -22.09 4.20
C ASP A 397 47.98 -21.24 5.09
N TYR A 398 48.17 -21.65 6.36
CA TYR A 398 49.34 -21.26 7.13
C TYR A 398 50.46 -22.29 6.93
N ASP A 399 51.35 -21.98 5.98
CA ASP A 399 52.66 -22.59 5.83
C ASP A 399 53.47 -22.50 7.15
N ASP A 400 53.58 -23.64 7.83
CA ASP A 400 54.52 -23.87 8.93
C ASP A 400 55.97 -23.72 8.43
N ASN A 401 56.57 -22.55 8.62
CA ASN A 401 58.02 -22.40 8.68
C ASN A 401 58.46 -22.20 10.13
N ASP A 402 58.53 -23.32 10.84
CA ASP A 402 59.29 -23.48 12.08
C ASP A 402 60.80 -23.30 11.79
N ASP A 403 61.34 -22.12 12.12
CA ASP A 403 62.77 -21.97 12.39
C ASP A 403 62.95 -21.59 13.87
N ASP A 404 63.19 -22.64 14.66
CA ASP A 404 63.74 -22.60 16.01
C ASP A 404 65.01 -21.73 16.09
N ASN A 405 65.05 -20.77 17.02
CA ASN A 405 65.97 -20.86 18.17
C ASN A 405 65.88 -19.65 19.12
N CYS A 406 65.48 -19.94 20.36
CA CYS A 406 65.79 -19.15 21.55
C CYS A 406 67.30 -18.86 21.69
N ILE A 407 67.65 -17.68 22.23
CA ILE A 407 68.65 -17.50 23.30
C ILE A 407 68.52 -16.09 23.92
N ASP A 408 68.01 -16.11 25.16
CA ASP A 408 68.50 -15.41 26.36
C ASP A 408 69.06 -13.97 26.31
N SER A 409 68.36 -13.13 27.08
CA SER A 409 68.88 -12.45 28.28
C SER A 409 69.32 -10.98 28.24
N VAL A 410 68.91 -10.29 29.31
CA VAL A 410 69.57 -9.17 30.02
C VAL A 410 69.13 -7.73 29.72
N TYR A 411 68.27 -7.24 30.63
CA TYR A 411 68.33 -5.99 31.42
C TYR A 411 68.59 -4.59 30.80
N PHE A 412 67.86 -3.64 31.45
CA PHE A 412 68.15 -2.24 31.81
C PHE A 412 67.59 -1.11 30.91
N ASN A 413 66.73 -0.29 31.57
CA ASN A 413 66.60 1.18 31.62
C ASN A 413 67.00 2.01 30.38
N ASP A 414 66.29 3.08 29.99
CA ASP A 414 65.52 4.10 30.71
C ASP A 414 64.24 4.50 29.94
#